data_AF-A0A2M8Q9K1-F1
#
_entry.id   AF-A0A2M8Q9K1-F1
#
_cell.length_a   1.000
_cell.length_b   1.000
_cell.length_c   1.000
_cell.angle_alpha   90.00
_cell.angle_beta   90.00
_cell.angle_gamma   90.00
#
_symmetry.space_group_name_H-M   'P 1'
#
loop_
_entity.id
_entity.type
_entity.pdbx_description
1 polymer ?
#
loop_
_entity_poly.entity_id
_entity_poly.type
_entity_poly.pdbx_seq_one_letter_code
_entity_poly.pdbx_strand_id
1 'polypeptide(L)'
;MCRAGAVVLSVVVLHGAPAAAVMPTPQAARLLSFTLDQAEAAKGETVIATYQLDRPARRVTLIAMTPGGAPAGFRLPQQIRSTPSRDAGAISFTVPSEANAISPLWLMLNVDGQLRGAQRLNLACDYPWFFEPRVEGCPFAPARATPAAFQRFERGAMIWLAEMDSIYVLYDALHSANAARLERYDDVFIEGSPEPPLTAEPPSDRFAPVRGFGLVWRTREHVRDALGWALAPEQGYTACLGYAHY
;
A
#
# COMPACT_ATOMS: atom_id res chain seq x y z
N MET A 1 44.97 5.40 -94.46
CA MET A 1 44.45 5.81 -93.14
C MET A 1 44.08 4.55 -92.36
N CYS A 2 44.95 4.10 -91.46
CA CYS A 2 44.72 2.92 -90.64
C CYS A 2 44.94 3.27 -89.16
N ARG A 3 43.92 2.96 -88.35
CA ARG A 3 43.91 3.02 -86.89
C ARG A 3 44.63 1.79 -86.32
N ALA A 4 45.34 1.96 -85.21
CA ALA A 4 45.53 0.93 -84.19
C ALA A 4 45.52 1.63 -82.81
N GLY A 5 44.63 1.16 -81.93
CA GLY A 5 44.39 1.74 -80.61
C GLY A 5 45.40 1.26 -79.56
N ALA A 6 45.67 2.13 -78.59
CA ALA A 6 46.39 1.80 -77.36
C ALA A 6 45.39 1.72 -76.21
N VAL A 7 45.50 0.68 -75.39
CA VAL A 7 44.73 0.49 -74.15
C VAL A 7 45.64 0.88 -72.99
N VAL A 8 45.22 1.86 -72.18
CA VAL A 8 45.90 2.26 -70.94
C VAL A 8 45.11 1.71 -69.75
N LEU A 9 45.70 0.78 -69.02
CA LEU A 9 45.17 0.28 -67.75
C LEU A 9 45.36 1.37 -66.67
N SER A 10 44.27 1.96 -66.18
CA SER A 10 44.31 2.83 -65.00
C SER A 10 44.01 1.99 -63.76
N VAL A 11 45.01 1.82 -62.88
CA VAL A 11 44.83 1.22 -61.56
C VAL A 11 44.19 2.26 -60.64
N VAL A 12 42.92 2.06 -60.28
CA VAL A 12 42.25 2.86 -59.25
C VAL A 12 42.67 2.31 -57.89
N VAL A 13 43.49 3.05 -57.16
CA VAL A 13 43.77 2.78 -55.74
C VAL A 13 42.55 3.24 -54.94
N LEU A 14 41.67 2.30 -54.59
CA LEU A 14 40.57 2.54 -53.66
C LEU A 14 41.16 2.86 -52.28
N HIS A 15 41.17 4.15 -51.91
CA HIS A 15 41.44 4.55 -50.54
C HIS A 15 40.24 4.12 -49.70
N GLY A 16 40.47 3.18 -48.76
CA GLY A 16 39.44 2.73 -47.83
C GLY A 16 38.86 3.93 -47.07
N ALA A 17 37.53 4.04 -47.07
CA ALA A 17 36.84 5.02 -46.26
C ALA A 17 37.23 4.81 -44.77
N PRO A 18 37.50 5.88 -44.00
CA PRO A 18 37.76 5.72 -42.57
C PRO A 18 36.55 5.05 -41.91
N ALA A 19 36.80 4.06 -41.08
CA ALA A 19 35.77 3.39 -40.29
C ALA A 19 34.97 4.46 -39.53
N ALA A 20 33.65 4.49 -39.74
CA ALA A 20 32.76 5.38 -38.99
C ALA A 20 32.97 5.09 -37.50
N ALA A 21 33.38 6.12 -36.75
CA ALA A 21 33.51 6.01 -35.30
C ALA A 21 32.16 5.56 -34.73
N VAL A 22 32.14 4.44 -34.02
CA VAL A 22 30.98 4.01 -33.24
C VAL A 22 30.76 5.08 -32.19
N MET A 23 29.78 5.96 -32.40
CA MET A 23 29.40 6.92 -31.38
C MET A 23 28.93 6.13 -30.15
N PRO A 24 29.45 6.41 -28.94
CA PRO A 24 28.96 5.76 -27.75
C PRO A 24 27.46 6.01 -27.62
N THR A 25 26.69 4.95 -27.38
CA THR A 25 25.26 5.07 -27.12
C THR A 25 25.08 6.05 -25.96
N PRO A 26 24.27 7.11 -26.11
CA PRO A 26 24.07 8.06 -25.03
C PRO A 26 23.54 7.32 -23.80
N GLN A 27 24.35 7.30 -22.74
CA GLN A 27 24.04 6.62 -21.49
C GLN A 27 22.97 7.43 -20.76
N ALA A 28 21.89 6.78 -20.33
CA ALA A 28 20.80 7.44 -19.61
C ALA A 28 21.31 7.99 -18.27
N ALA A 29 20.83 9.17 -17.87
CA ALA A 29 21.19 9.76 -16.59
C ALA A 29 20.80 8.85 -15.41
N ARG A 30 21.72 8.74 -14.45
CA ARG A 30 21.55 7.98 -13.21
C ARG A 30 21.19 8.93 -12.08
N LEU A 31 20.23 8.51 -11.25
CA LEU A 31 19.85 9.23 -10.04
C LEU A 31 20.91 9.04 -8.95
N LEU A 32 21.39 10.15 -8.39
CA LEU A 32 22.31 10.19 -7.24
C LEU A 32 21.53 10.44 -5.94
N SER A 33 20.58 11.37 -5.95
CA SER A 33 19.70 11.64 -4.81
C SER A 33 18.30 12.04 -5.26
N PHE A 34 17.31 11.74 -4.42
CA PHE A 34 15.94 12.20 -4.55
C PHE A 34 15.32 12.29 -3.16
N THR A 35 14.96 13.50 -2.73
CA THR A 35 14.46 13.78 -1.38
C THR A 35 13.26 14.70 -1.41
N LEU A 36 12.47 14.67 -0.34
CA LEU A 36 11.43 15.66 -0.05
C LEU A 36 11.93 16.57 1.07
N ASP A 37 11.50 17.83 1.05
CA ASP A 37 11.72 18.77 2.14
C ASP A 37 10.96 18.41 3.42
N GLN A 38 9.89 17.62 3.29
CA GLN A 38 9.07 17.12 4.38
C GLN A 38 8.60 15.68 4.14
N ALA A 39 8.49 14.89 5.20
CA ALA A 39 8.01 13.51 5.15
C ALA A 39 6.48 13.39 5.32
N GLU A 40 5.86 14.44 5.85
CA GLU A 40 4.41 14.57 6.03
C GLU A 40 3.96 15.94 5.52
N ALA A 41 2.80 16.00 4.86
CA ALA A 41 2.21 17.25 4.38
C ALA A 41 0.68 17.23 4.47
N ALA A 42 0.09 18.37 4.78
CA ALA A 42 -1.35 18.59 4.80
C ALA A 42 -1.88 19.10 3.45
N LYS A 43 -3.20 19.06 3.29
CA LYS A 43 -3.89 19.61 2.12
C LYS A 43 -3.55 21.08 1.90
N GLY A 44 -3.24 21.45 0.65
CA GLY A 44 -2.86 22.82 0.29
C GLY A 44 -1.42 23.20 0.66
N GLU A 45 -0.67 22.36 1.38
CA GLU A 45 0.75 22.61 1.60
C GLU A 45 1.56 22.38 0.33
N THR A 46 2.66 23.11 0.20
CA THR A 46 3.59 22.96 -0.91
C THR A 46 4.75 22.09 -0.47
N VAL A 47 5.00 21.03 -1.25
CA VAL A 47 6.11 20.10 -1.05
C VAL A 47 7.15 20.32 -2.14
N ILE A 48 8.43 20.30 -1.76
CA ILE A 48 9.56 20.46 -2.68
C ILE A 48 10.32 19.15 -2.77
N ALA A 49 10.28 18.55 -3.96
CA ALA A 49 11.06 17.36 -4.28
C ALA A 49 12.37 17.76 -4.97
N THR A 50 13.50 17.46 -4.35
CA THR A 50 14.84 17.78 -4.87
C THR A 50 15.51 16.54 -5.42
N TYR A 51 16.18 16.65 -6.57
CA TYR A 51 16.91 15.54 -7.18
C TYR A 51 18.30 15.95 -7.65
N GLN A 52 19.20 14.98 -7.68
CA GLN A 52 20.54 15.09 -8.28
C GLN A 52 20.80 13.90 -9.18
N LEU A 53 21.33 14.15 -10.37
CA LEU A 53 21.72 13.19 -11.40
C LEU A 53 23.23 13.23 -11.58
N ASP A 54 23.80 12.17 -12.15
CA ASP A 54 25.21 12.14 -12.54
C ASP A 54 25.52 12.98 -13.79
N ARG A 55 24.48 13.32 -14.56
CA ARG A 55 24.56 14.13 -15.78
C ARG A 55 23.18 14.71 -16.14
N PRO A 56 23.14 15.74 -17.00
CA PRO A 56 21.88 16.25 -17.55
C PRO A 56 21.04 15.18 -18.26
N ALA A 57 19.73 15.20 -18.01
CA ALA A 57 18.68 14.47 -18.73
C ALA A 57 17.91 15.38 -19.74
N ARG A 58 17.05 14.82 -20.59
CA ARG A 58 16.19 15.65 -21.45
C ARG A 58 14.92 16.09 -20.73
N ARG A 59 14.36 15.20 -19.93
CA ARG A 59 13.10 15.41 -19.22
C ARG A 59 13.12 14.73 -17.87
N VAL A 60 12.73 15.47 -16.84
CA VAL A 60 12.46 14.96 -15.50
C VAL A 60 11.02 15.30 -15.15
N THR A 61 10.25 14.32 -14.69
CA THR A 61 8.85 14.49 -14.29
C THR A 61 8.58 13.75 -12.98
N LEU A 62 7.78 14.36 -12.11
CA LEU A 62 7.28 13.73 -10.90
C LEU A 62 5.90 13.13 -11.17
N ILE A 63 5.68 11.88 -10.77
CA ILE A 63 4.41 11.16 -10.90
C ILE A 63 3.93 10.80 -9.50
N ALA A 64 2.68 11.11 -9.15
CA ALA A 64 2.08 10.66 -7.90
C ALA A 64 1.21 9.43 -8.13
N MET A 65 1.37 8.42 -7.29
CA MET A 65 0.63 7.17 -7.30
C MET A 65 -0.02 6.92 -5.94
N THR A 66 -1.21 6.34 -5.97
CA THR A 66 -1.89 5.81 -4.78
C THR A 66 -1.20 4.51 -4.32
N PRO A 67 -1.41 4.07 -3.07
CA PRO A 67 -0.85 2.79 -2.60
C PRO A 67 -1.29 1.59 -3.45
N GLY A 68 -2.52 1.60 -3.99
CA GLY A 68 -3.02 0.57 -4.91
C GLY A 68 -2.41 0.59 -6.32
N GLY A 69 -1.40 1.43 -6.58
CA GLY A 69 -0.71 1.51 -7.87
C GLY A 69 -1.49 2.21 -8.98
N ALA A 70 -2.71 2.66 -8.71
CA ALA A 70 -3.44 3.53 -9.61
C ALA A 70 -2.77 4.91 -9.63
N PRO A 71 -2.58 5.53 -10.82
CA PRO A 71 -2.23 6.94 -10.89
C PRO A 71 -3.23 7.71 -10.02
N ALA A 72 -2.74 8.52 -9.10
CA ALA A 72 -3.62 9.33 -8.30
C ALA A 72 -4.35 10.27 -9.29
N GLY A 73 -5.67 10.15 -9.42
CA GLY A 73 -6.47 10.83 -10.45
C GLY A 73 -6.40 12.37 -10.39
N PHE A 74 -5.72 12.91 -9.38
CA PHE A 74 -5.31 14.30 -9.34
C PHE A 74 -4.40 14.55 -10.53
N ARG A 75 -4.92 15.33 -11.47
CA ARG A 75 -4.07 16.16 -12.31
C ARG A 75 -3.32 17.09 -11.36
N LEU A 76 -2.22 16.63 -10.76
CA LEU A 76 -1.22 17.51 -10.17
C LEU A 76 -1.04 18.63 -11.19
N PRO A 77 -1.30 19.89 -10.80
CA PRO A 77 -1.37 20.96 -11.76
C PRO A 77 0.00 21.05 -12.44
N GLN A 78 -0.02 20.61 -13.69
CA GLN A 78 0.81 21.06 -14.79
C GLN A 78 2.30 20.71 -14.69
N GLN A 79 2.86 20.38 -15.85
CA GLN A 79 4.30 20.37 -16.08
C GLN A 79 4.90 21.68 -15.54
N ILE A 80 5.50 21.69 -14.34
CA ILE A 80 6.26 22.87 -13.91
C ILE A 80 7.65 22.78 -14.54
N ARG A 81 7.70 23.37 -15.73
CA ARG A 81 8.85 23.83 -16.53
C ARG A 81 10.00 22.83 -16.65
N SER A 82 10.07 22.21 -17.82
CA SER A 82 11.35 21.79 -18.40
C SER A 82 12.26 23.01 -18.58
N THR A 83 12.94 23.47 -17.53
CA THR A 83 14.22 24.15 -17.72
C THR A 83 15.20 23.11 -18.24
N PRO A 84 16.12 23.44 -19.18
CA PRO A 84 17.11 22.49 -19.67
C PRO A 84 17.77 21.84 -18.46
N SER A 85 17.64 20.52 -18.36
CA SER A 85 17.97 19.87 -17.10
C SER A 85 19.42 20.13 -16.78
N ARG A 86 19.66 20.60 -15.57
CA ARG A 86 20.97 20.48 -14.96
C ARG A 86 21.03 19.08 -14.35
N ASP A 87 22.23 18.68 -13.98
CA ASP A 87 22.49 17.54 -13.12
C ASP A 87 21.84 17.66 -11.72
N ALA A 88 21.11 18.74 -11.41
CA ALA A 88 20.27 18.87 -10.23
C ALA A 88 19.04 19.76 -10.48
N GLY A 89 17.98 19.58 -9.69
CA GLY A 89 16.78 20.40 -9.77
C GLY A 89 15.81 20.21 -8.59
N ALA A 90 14.81 21.07 -8.54
CA ALA A 90 13.71 21.01 -7.58
C ALA A 90 12.36 21.10 -8.30
N ILE A 91 11.41 20.26 -7.89
CA ILE A 91 10.04 20.23 -8.38
C ILE A 91 9.14 20.54 -7.19
N SER A 92 8.45 21.68 -7.22
CA SER A 92 7.43 22.01 -6.23
C SER A 92 6.04 21.59 -6.71
N PHE A 93 5.22 21.12 -5.79
CA PHE A 93 3.81 20.86 -6.05
C PHE A 93 3.00 21.13 -4.78
N THR A 94 1.73 21.48 -4.98
CA THR A 94 0.78 21.67 -3.87
C THR A 94 0.00 20.38 -3.68
N VAL A 95 -0.13 19.91 -2.43
CA VAL A 95 -0.94 18.74 -2.09
C VAL A 95 -2.41 19.03 -2.45
N PRO A 96 -3.02 18.26 -3.38
CA PRO A 96 -4.41 18.47 -3.77
C PRO A 96 -5.35 18.38 -2.58
N SER A 97 -6.36 19.24 -2.53
CA SER A 97 -7.39 19.22 -1.49
C SER A 97 -8.13 17.89 -1.41
N GLU A 98 -8.22 17.19 -2.53
CA GLU A 98 -8.94 15.94 -2.71
C GLU A 98 -8.09 14.69 -2.38
N ALA A 99 -6.83 14.87 -1.98
CA ALA A 99 -5.94 13.78 -1.59
C ALA A 99 -6.19 13.27 -0.15
N ASN A 100 -7.26 13.75 0.50
CA ASN A 100 -7.56 13.55 1.92
C ASN A 100 -7.84 12.10 2.35
N ALA A 101 -8.14 11.19 1.41
CA ALA A 101 -8.37 9.78 1.71
C ALA A 101 -7.18 8.86 1.41
N ILE A 102 -6.11 9.38 0.80
CA ILE A 102 -5.07 8.56 0.16
C ILE A 102 -3.67 8.86 0.70
N SER A 103 -3.43 8.40 1.93
CA SER A 103 -2.10 8.39 2.54
C SER A 103 -1.53 6.97 2.52
N PRO A 104 -0.27 6.72 2.15
CA PRO A 104 0.69 7.69 1.62
C PRO A 104 0.46 7.99 0.13
N LEU A 105 1.06 9.09 -0.34
CA LEU A 105 1.35 9.30 -1.75
C LEU A 105 2.75 8.75 -2.08
N TRP A 106 2.83 7.92 -3.12
CA TRP A 106 4.09 7.49 -3.70
C TRP A 106 4.49 8.44 -4.83
N LEU A 107 5.55 9.20 -4.61
CA LEU A 107 6.08 10.15 -5.57
C LEU A 107 7.22 9.50 -6.34
N MET A 108 7.03 9.28 -7.64
CA MET A 108 8.02 8.64 -8.50
C MET A 108 8.70 9.67 -9.41
N LEU A 109 10.03 9.66 -9.40
CA LEU A 109 10.83 10.46 -10.30
C LEU A 109 11.06 9.69 -11.61
N ASN A 110 10.49 10.19 -12.69
CA ASN A 110 10.70 9.67 -14.04
C ASN A 110 11.72 10.56 -14.77
N VAL A 111 12.79 9.94 -15.26
CA VAL A 111 13.89 10.59 -15.99
C VAL A 111 13.95 9.97 -17.39
N ASP A 112 13.74 10.78 -18.42
CA ASP A 112 13.75 10.36 -19.83
C ASP A 112 12.85 9.15 -20.14
N GLY A 113 11.72 9.04 -19.45
CA GLY A 113 10.74 7.98 -19.64
C GLY A 113 10.94 6.78 -18.71
N GLN A 114 12.00 6.74 -17.90
CA GLN A 114 12.25 5.64 -16.97
C GLN A 114 12.12 6.07 -15.52
N LEU A 115 11.47 5.24 -14.70
CA LEU A 115 11.37 5.46 -13.26
C LEU A 115 12.75 5.24 -12.63
N ARG A 116 13.22 6.23 -11.85
CA ARG A 116 14.57 6.24 -11.28
C ARG A 116 14.60 6.33 -9.76
N GLY A 117 13.54 6.83 -9.14
CA GLY A 117 13.45 6.95 -7.69
C GLY A 117 12.01 7.07 -7.23
N ALA A 118 11.79 6.78 -5.95
CA ALA A 118 10.51 6.92 -5.30
C ALA A 118 10.71 7.54 -3.91
N GLN A 119 9.75 8.36 -3.49
CA GLN A 119 9.65 8.91 -2.15
C GLN A 119 8.24 8.71 -1.62
N ARG A 120 8.13 8.44 -0.32
CA ARG A 120 6.86 8.30 0.38
C ARG A 120 6.54 9.62 1.06
N LEU A 121 5.41 10.21 0.71
CA LEU A 121 4.86 11.37 1.40
C LEU A 121 3.63 10.91 2.19
N ASN A 122 3.71 10.99 3.52
CA ASN A 122 2.52 10.77 4.34
C ASN A 122 1.62 12.01 4.23
N LEU A 123 0.34 11.81 3.95
CA LEU A 123 -0.63 12.89 4.02
C LEU A 123 -1.23 12.97 5.40
N ALA A 124 -1.34 14.19 5.93
CA ALA A 124 -2.09 14.44 7.15
C ALA A 124 -3.57 14.14 6.91
N CYS A 125 -4.12 13.22 7.70
CA CYS A 125 -5.52 12.82 7.59
C CYS A 125 -6.44 13.84 8.30
N ASP A 126 -7.63 14.09 7.75
CA ASP A 126 -8.64 14.92 8.41
C ASP A 126 -9.10 14.33 9.76
N TYR A 127 -9.06 12.99 9.88
CA TYR A 127 -9.32 12.27 11.11
C TYR A 127 -8.09 11.47 11.53
N PRO A 128 -7.69 11.53 12.82
CA PRO A 128 -6.50 10.83 13.29
C PRO A 128 -6.74 9.31 13.37
N TRP A 129 -5.69 8.55 13.10
CA TRP A 129 -5.63 7.15 13.50
C TRP A 129 -5.62 7.05 15.03
N PHE A 130 -6.36 6.08 15.57
CA PHE A 130 -6.44 5.82 17.01
C PHE A 130 -5.49 4.69 17.47
N PHE A 131 -4.67 4.16 16.56
CA PHE A 131 -3.68 3.12 16.82
C PHE A 131 -2.41 3.29 15.97
N GLU A 132 -1.35 2.60 16.36
CA GLU A 132 -0.06 2.52 15.64
C GLU A 132 0.40 1.05 15.50
N PRO A 133 1.09 0.68 14.41
CA PRO A 133 1.41 1.51 13.24
C PRO A 133 0.16 1.81 12.40
N ARG A 134 0.11 3.01 11.80
CA ARG A 134 -0.96 3.42 10.89
C ARG A 134 -0.98 2.47 9.68
N VAL A 135 -2.17 2.06 9.25
CA VAL A 135 -2.33 1.36 7.96
C VAL A 135 -2.40 2.37 6.83
N GLU A 136 -2.27 1.89 5.59
CA GLU A 136 -2.50 2.72 4.41
C GLU A 136 -3.96 3.17 4.33
N GLY A 137 -4.18 4.36 3.78
CA GLY A 137 -5.44 5.09 3.81
C GLY A 137 -5.51 6.10 4.95
N CYS A 138 -6.45 7.03 4.81
CA CYS A 138 -6.88 7.89 5.90
C CYS A 138 -8.24 7.43 6.43
N PRO A 139 -8.49 7.53 7.76
CA PRO A 139 -9.83 7.37 8.28
C PRO A 139 -10.77 8.42 7.68
N PHE A 140 -11.99 8.02 7.33
CA PHE A 140 -13.00 8.93 6.76
C PHE A 140 -14.02 9.45 7.79
N ALA A 141 -13.92 8.99 9.02
CA ALA A 141 -14.71 9.45 10.15
C ALA A 141 -13.89 9.37 11.46
N PRO A 142 -14.24 10.13 12.50
CA PRO A 142 -13.64 9.98 13.82
C PRO A 142 -13.85 8.57 14.37
N ALA A 143 -12.88 8.07 15.14
CA ALA A 143 -13.07 6.85 15.89
C ALA A 143 -14.22 7.01 16.91
N ARG A 144 -15.00 5.95 17.08
CA ARG A 144 -16.13 5.89 18.01
C ARG A 144 -15.83 4.89 19.11
N ALA A 145 -16.13 5.28 20.35
CA ALA A 145 -16.15 4.34 21.46
C ALA A 145 -17.40 3.48 21.36
N THR A 146 -17.24 2.17 21.50
CA THR A 146 -18.35 1.20 21.48
C THR A 146 -18.14 0.14 22.56
N PRO A 147 -19.19 -0.31 23.27
CA PRO A 147 -19.10 -1.50 24.10
C PRO A 147 -18.62 -2.69 23.27
N ALA A 148 -17.77 -3.51 23.89
CA ALA A 148 -17.18 -4.66 23.25
C ALA A 148 -16.99 -5.79 24.27
N ALA A 149 -16.84 -7.01 23.76
CA ALA A 149 -16.42 -8.15 24.54
C ALA A 149 -15.30 -8.90 23.84
N PHE A 150 -14.39 -9.49 24.60
CA PHE A 150 -13.27 -10.28 24.09
C PHE A 150 -13.18 -11.59 24.85
N GLN A 151 -12.93 -12.68 24.13
CA GLN A 151 -12.58 -13.96 24.74
C GLN A 151 -11.43 -14.61 23.97
N ARG A 152 -10.38 -15.01 24.71
CA ARG A 152 -9.24 -15.74 24.16
C ARG A 152 -9.54 -17.23 24.12
N PHE A 153 -9.17 -17.86 23.01
CA PHE A 153 -9.22 -19.30 22.80
C PHE A 153 -7.81 -19.87 22.57
N GLU A 154 -7.70 -21.19 22.58
CA GLU A 154 -6.43 -21.91 22.38
C GLU A 154 -5.72 -21.53 21.07
N ARG A 155 -6.49 -21.29 20.00
CA ARG A 155 -5.97 -21.01 18.65
C ARG A 155 -6.63 -19.80 18.00
N GLY A 156 -7.01 -18.82 18.79
CA GLY A 156 -7.60 -17.58 18.29
C GLY A 156 -8.31 -16.77 19.36
N ALA A 157 -9.24 -15.93 18.92
CA ALA A 157 -10.07 -15.11 19.78
C ALA A 157 -11.45 -14.84 19.15
N MET A 158 -12.40 -14.48 19.99
CA MET A 158 -13.64 -13.82 19.55
C MET A 158 -13.71 -12.40 20.09
N ILE A 159 -14.22 -11.47 19.28
CA ILE A 159 -14.50 -10.09 19.65
C ILE A 159 -15.95 -9.79 19.28
N TRP A 160 -16.73 -9.25 20.20
CA TRP A 160 -18.03 -8.66 19.91
C TRP A 160 -17.93 -7.14 19.93
N LEU A 161 -18.57 -6.47 18.97
CA LEU A 161 -18.63 -5.01 18.87
C LEU A 161 -20.10 -4.56 18.80
N ALA A 162 -20.53 -3.75 19.77
CA ALA A 162 -21.92 -3.32 19.87
C ALA A 162 -22.37 -2.44 18.68
N GLU A 163 -21.51 -1.55 18.18
CA GLU A 163 -21.83 -0.67 17.03
C GLU A 163 -22.21 -1.49 15.78
N MET A 164 -21.60 -2.67 15.62
CA MET A 164 -21.82 -3.54 14.46
C MET A 164 -22.82 -4.67 14.76
N ASP A 165 -23.21 -4.84 16.02
CA ASP A 165 -23.96 -5.98 16.54
C ASP A 165 -23.42 -7.33 16.02
N SER A 166 -22.11 -7.50 16.11
CA SER A 166 -21.39 -8.59 15.44
C SER A 166 -20.29 -9.19 16.28
N ILE A 167 -20.15 -10.51 16.13
CA ILE A 167 -19.05 -11.33 16.64
C ILE A 167 -18.06 -11.58 15.50
N TYR A 168 -16.81 -11.23 15.73
CA TYR A 168 -15.67 -11.49 14.88
C TYR A 168 -14.85 -12.64 15.45
N VAL A 169 -14.61 -13.67 14.65
CA VAL A 169 -13.77 -14.81 15.00
C VAL A 169 -12.42 -14.66 14.32
N LEU A 170 -11.35 -14.58 15.11
CA LEU A 170 -9.98 -14.46 14.63
C LEU A 170 -9.24 -15.78 14.88
N TYR A 171 -8.64 -16.35 13.84
CA TYR A 171 -7.88 -17.61 13.94
C TYR A 171 -6.37 -17.35 13.91
N ASP A 172 -5.62 -18.00 14.80
CA ASP A 172 -4.15 -17.85 14.91
C ASP A 172 -3.41 -18.51 13.71
N ALA A 173 -3.98 -19.57 13.12
CA ALA A 173 -3.40 -20.29 12.00
C ALA A 173 -4.44 -20.62 10.92
N LEU A 174 -4.00 -20.58 9.67
CA LEU A 174 -4.81 -21.01 8.53
C LEU A 174 -4.80 -22.53 8.42
N HIS A 175 -5.97 -23.17 8.47
CA HIS A 175 -6.09 -24.61 8.20
C HIS A 175 -5.92 -24.95 6.70
N SER A 176 -6.01 -23.97 5.81
CA SER A 176 -5.82 -24.10 4.37
C SER A 176 -5.41 -22.76 3.76
N ALA A 177 -4.74 -22.78 2.60
CA ALA A 177 -4.38 -21.57 1.84
C ALA A 177 -5.60 -20.70 1.48
N ASN A 178 -6.81 -21.27 1.48
CA ASN A 178 -8.07 -20.57 1.17
C ASN A 178 -8.95 -20.32 2.40
N ALA A 179 -8.50 -20.66 3.61
CA ALA A 179 -9.31 -20.42 4.81
C ALA A 179 -9.30 -18.92 5.16
N ALA A 180 -10.44 -18.40 5.63
CA ALA A 180 -10.51 -17.04 6.13
C ALA A 180 -9.79 -16.94 7.48
N ARG A 181 -8.93 -15.93 7.67
CA ARG A 181 -8.34 -15.63 9.00
C ARG A 181 -9.33 -14.97 9.96
N LEU A 182 -10.43 -14.46 9.41
CA LEU A 182 -11.47 -13.69 10.08
C LEU A 182 -12.83 -14.14 9.54
N GLU A 183 -13.74 -14.48 10.44
CA GLU A 183 -15.15 -14.67 10.13
C GLU A 183 -16.01 -13.68 10.93
N ARG A 184 -17.14 -13.27 10.36
CA ARG A 184 -18.12 -12.39 11.02
C ARG A 184 -19.45 -13.11 11.16
N TYR A 185 -20.04 -12.99 12.33
CA TYR A 185 -21.37 -13.48 12.68
C TYR A 185 -22.18 -12.33 13.27
N ASP A 186 -23.45 -12.23 12.91
CA ASP A 186 -24.37 -11.33 13.62
C ASP A 186 -24.63 -11.92 15.02
N ASP A 187 -24.72 -11.07 16.04
CA ASP A 187 -25.03 -11.55 17.40
C ASP A 187 -26.54 -11.74 17.58
N VAL A 188 -27.00 -12.97 17.35
CA VAL A 188 -28.41 -13.34 17.51
C VAL A 188 -28.72 -13.93 18.89
N PHE A 189 -27.79 -13.84 19.84
CA PHE A 189 -28.02 -14.30 21.20
C PHE A 189 -29.02 -13.40 21.92
N ILE A 190 -29.95 -14.02 22.65
CA ILE A 190 -30.95 -13.32 23.45
C ILE A 190 -30.64 -13.55 24.93
N GLU A 191 -30.59 -12.48 25.71
CA GLU A 191 -30.40 -12.56 27.16
C GLU A 191 -31.35 -13.52 27.84
N GLY A 192 -30.80 -14.44 28.65
CA GLY A 192 -31.56 -15.45 29.36
C GLY A 192 -32.08 -16.60 28.49
N SER A 193 -31.79 -16.62 27.19
CA SER A 193 -32.08 -17.80 26.36
C SER A 193 -31.21 -19.00 26.78
N PRO A 194 -31.73 -20.23 26.68
CA PRO A 194 -30.94 -21.42 26.99
C PRO A 194 -29.78 -21.56 26.01
N GLU A 195 -28.60 -21.89 26.53
CA GLU A 195 -27.45 -22.16 25.66
C GLU A 195 -27.63 -23.50 24.94
N PRO A 196 -27.15 -23.61 23.68
CA PRO A 196 -27.04 -24.91 23.03
C PRO A 196 -26.24 -25.88 23.92
N PRO A 197 -26.56 -27.17 23.94
CA PRO A 197 -25.87 -28.13 24.79
C PRO A 197 -24.39 -28.21 24.43
N LEU A 198 -23.55 -28.42 25.45
CA LEU A 198 -22.15 -28.73 25.26
C LEU A 198 -22.01 -30.15 24.69
N THR A 199 -21.13 -30.30 23.70
CA THR A 199 -20.78 -31.62 23.15
C THR A 199 -19.75 -32.36 24.02
N ALA A 200 -19.03 -31.65 24.87
CA ALA A 200 -18.07 -32.16 25.85
C ALA A 200 -17.91 -31.15 27.00
N GLU A 201 -17.44 -31.61 28.16
CA GLU A 201 -17.04 -30.71 29.25
C GLU A 201 -15.69 -30.03 28.93
N PRO A 202 -15.48 -28.77 29.36
CA PRO A 202 -14.19 -28.12 29.20
C PRO A 202 -13.11 -28.87 29.99
N PRO A 203 -11.90 -29.05 29.41
CA PRO A 203 -10.74 -29.56 30.14
C PRO A 203 -10.40 -28.70 31.37
N SER A 204 -9.58 -29.24 32.29
CA SER A 204 -9.03 -28.45 33.38
C SER A 204 -8.36 -27.16 32.86
N ASP A 205 -8.55 -26.06 33.58
CA ASP A 205 -8.04 -24.73 33.22
C ASP A 205 -8.51 -24.22 31.84
N ARG A 206 -9.70 -24.66 31.42
CA ARG A 206 -10.42 -24.15 30.25
C ARG A 206 -11.84 -23.75 30.62
N PHE A 207 -12.43 -22.94 29.75
CA PHE A 207 -13.77 -22.42 29.92
C PHE A 207 -14.63 -22.81 28.73
N ALA A 208 -15.88 -23.19 29.01
CA ALA A 208 -16.91 -23.22 27.99
C ALA A 208 -17.28 -21.76 27.66
N PRO A 209 -17.22 -21.33 26.38
CA PRO A 209 -17.71 -20.02 26.00
C PRO A 209 -19.23 -19.96 26.24
N VAL A 210 -19.74 -18.80 26.60
CA VAL A 210 -21.14 -18.57 26.96
C VAL A 210 -21.75 -17.47 26.08
N ARG A 211 -23.07 -17.28 26.16
CA ARG A 211 -23.78 -16.18 25.48
C ARG A 211 -23.52 -16.17 23.96
N GLY A 212 -23.33 -15.00 23.34
CA GLY A 212 -23.07 -14.86 21.90
C GLY A 212 -21.88 -15.69 21.41
N PHE A 213 -20.75 -15.64 22.12
CA PHE A 213 -19.57 -16.46 21.78
C PHE A 213 -19.85 -17.95 21.91
N GLY A 214 -20.55 -18.35 22.97
CA GLY A 214 -20.99 -19.72 23.21
C GLY A 214 -21.95 -20.22 22.13
N LEU A 215 -22.86 -19.37 21.65
CA LEU A 215 -23.78 -19.71 20.56
C LEU A 215 -23.01 -19.99 19.27
N VAL A 216 -22.11 -19.10 18.86
CA VAL A 216 -21.27 -19.29 17.66
C VAL A 216 -20.43 -20.56 17.79
N TRP A 217 -19.72 -20.73 18.90
CA TRP A 217 -18.82 -21.86 19.13
C TRP A 217 -19.56 -23.20 19.16
N ARG A 218 -20.74 -23.29 19.80
CA ARG A 218 -21.48 -24.56 19.89
C ARG A 218 -22.21 -24.93 18.60
N THR A 219 -22.69 -23.95 17.84
CA THR A 219 -23.49 -24.20 16.63
C THR A 219 -22.66 -24.30 15.35
N ARG A 220 -21.39 -23.86 15.37
CA ARG A 220 -20.48 -23.93 14.22
C ARG A 220 -19.30 -24.85 14.55
N GLU A 221 -19.42 -26.10 14.15
CA GLU A 221 -18.38 -27.12 14.38
C GLU A 221 -17.00 -26.68 13.88
N HIS A 222 -16.93 -26.08 12.70
CA HIS A 222 -15.65 -25.62 12.14
C HIS A 222 -15.01 -24.50 12.98
N VAL A 223 -15.81 -23.61 13.59
CA VAL A 223 -15.32 -22.55 14.49
C VAL A 223 -14.76 -23.18 15.77
N ARG A 224 -15.51 -24.11 16.36
CA ARG A 224 -15.09 -24.83 17.57
C ARG A 224 -13.78 -25.58 17.35
N ASP A 225 -13.71 -26.36 16.28
CA ASP A 225 -12.56 -27.20 16.00
C ASP A 225 -11.32 -26.35 15.69
N ALA A 226 -11.50 -25.23 15.00
CA ALA A 226 -10.43 -24.30 14.70
C ALA A 226 -9.91 -23.57 15.95
N LEU A 227 -10.81 -23.03 16.80
CA LEU A 227 -10.43 -22.25 17.97
C LEU A 227 -9.96 -23.09 19.17
N GLY A 228 -10.59 -24.25 19.39
CA GLY A 228 -10.46 -25.01 20.63
C GLY A 228 -11.25 -24.38 21.78
N TRP A 229 -10.87 -24.69 23.02
CA TRP A 229 -11.55 -24.17 24.21
C TRP A 229 -11.13 -22.74 24.56
N ALA A 230 -11.96 -22.04 25.33
CA ALA A 230 -11.59 -20.71 25.84
C ALA A 230 -10.53 -20.84 26.95
N LEU A 231 -9.55 -19.95 26.93
CA LEU A 231 -8.46 -19.87 27.92
C LEU A 231 -8.84 -19.02 29.13
N ALA A 232 -9.86 -18.17 28.99
CA ALA A 232 -10.37 -17.29 30.04
C ALA A 232 -11.86 -17.04 29.83
N PRO A 233 -12.58 -16.58 30.88
CA PRO A 233 -13.92 -16.04 30.72
C PRO A 233 -13.96 -14.85 29.73
N GLU A 234 -15.14 -14.62 29.17
CA GLU A 234 -15.45 -13.42 28.38
C GLU A 234 -15.22 -12.15 29.21
N GLN A 235 -14.61 -11.14 28.60
CA GLN A 235 -14.29 -9.87 29.22
C GLN A 235 -14.93 -8.72 28.44
N GLY A 236 -15.82 -7.97 29.10
CA GLY A 236 -16.37 -6.72 28.58
C GLY A 236 -15.37 -5.57 28.68
N TYR A 237 -15.31 -4.74 27.64
CA TYR A 237 -14.47 -3.54 27.59
C TYR A 237 -15.08 -2.48 26.67
N THR A 238 -14.44 -1.31 26.57
CA THR A 238 -14.78 -0.29 25.58
C THR A 238 -13.75 -0.32 24.47
N ALA A 239 -14.19 -0.60 23.24
CA ALA A 239 -13.36 -0.56 22.05
C ALA A 239 -13.44 0.80 21.36
N CYS A 240 -12.39 1.14 20.61
CA CYS A 240 -12.44 2.21 19.62
C CYS A 240 -12.59 1.60 18.23
N LEU A 241 -13.62 2.01 17.50
CA LEU A 241 -13.88 1.59 16.12
C LEU A 241 -13.67 2.79 15.19
N GLY A 242 -12.91 2.61 14.11
CA GLY A 242 -12.76 3.60 13.06
C GLY A 242 -12.84 2.95 11.68
N TYR A 243 -13.12 3.77 10.68
CA TYR A 243 -13.28 3.32 9.30
C TYR A 243 -12.25 4.03 8.41
N ALA A 244 -11.57 3.28 7.56
CA ALA A 244 -10.64 3.81 6.57
C ALA A 244 -10.96 3.24 5.19
N HIS A 245 -10.65 4.02 4.16
CA HIS A 245 -10.69 3.54 2.78
C HIS A 245 -9.51 2.61 2.53
N TYR A 246 -9.77 1.51 1.81
CA TYR A 246 -8.76 0.62 1.25
C TYR A 246 -8.80 0.72 -0.27
#